data_AF-A0A1Q9AXJ6-F1
#
_entry.id   AF-A0A1Q9AXJ6-F1
#
_cell.length_a   1.000
_cell.length_b   1.000
_cell.length_c   1.000
_cell.angle_alpha   90.00
_cell.angle_beta   90.00
_cell.angle_gamma   90.00
#
_symmetry.space_group_name_H-M   'P 1'
#
loop_
_entity.id
_entity.type
_entity.pdbx_description
1 polymer ?
#
loop_
_entity_poly.entity_id
_entity_poly.type
_entity_poly.pdbx_seq_one_letter_code
_entity_poly.pdbx_strand_id
1 'polypeptide(L)'
;MTFQANTKAGICFIFNHPFPHQITVLRRLYKDRFTKILFLVPFHLDSSDDDVVTVYSGAFNFDSIVVQAKREIKAKFADCSHVLFVHNDLLLSGRFDEGSVETLLGLKNEQAYISEIRKISGPVYQWVWLTRLCYKFKFPMDSLFGTGSEKARQYLPSIESINQKCLVGGFDPSPSYLTRDLERIDGMYAGRFIDEQLFAGGNHLDEHGRFMFSHPLFSGYSDIFCVPYKALDEWLHVLGTLSAMDIFPEISIPTSLVWVFGRVSTAEKLGLRTSILWQDRYLADKISWVIERLEAGEAYIHPVKYEQYSEEEYGQLMLNLDRSSAH
;
A
#
# COMPACT_ATOMS: atom_id res chain seq x y z
N MET A 1 26.44 -22.10 17.71
CA MET A 1 25.01 -21.79 17.86
C MET A 1 24.50 -21.37 16.50
N THR A 2 23.74 -22.23 15.85
CA THR A 2 23.05 -21.93 14.59
C THR A 2 21.99 -20.89 14.91
N PHE A 3 22.17 -19.64 14.45
CA PHE A 3 21.09 -18.66 14.45
C PHE A 3 20.00 -19.22 13.54
N GLN A 4 18.93 -19.76 14.12
CA GLN A 4 17.71 -19.98 13.36
C GLN A 4 17.20 -18.59 13.00
N ALA A 5 17.29 -18.24 11.71
CA ALA A 5 16.67 -17.03 11.21
C ALA A 5 15.19 -17.09 11.59
N ASN A 6 14.70 -16.08 12.29
CA ASN A 6 13.29 -15.98 12.60
C ASN A 6 12.53 -15.78 11.28
N THR A 7 11.58 -16.67 10.97
CA THR A 7 10.81 -16.65 9.72
C THR A 7 9.40 -16.12 9.91
N LYS A 8 8.97 -15.86 11.15
CA LYS A 8 7.58 -15.48 11.44
C LYS A 8 7.25 -14.06 11.00
N ALA A 9 6.16 -13.87 10.29
CA ALA A 9 5.61 -12.57 9.95
C ALA A 9 4.57 -12.10 10.99
N GLY A 10 4.55 -10.79 11.26
CA GLY A 10 3.44 -10.14 11.96
C GLY A 10 2.45 -9.54 10.97
N ILE A 11 1.22 -9.25 11.42
CA ILE A 11 0.19 -8.60 10.61
C ILE A 11 -0.22 -7.26 11.21
N CYS A 12 -0.32 -6.24 10.35
CA CYS A 12 -0.71 -4.89 10.70
C CYS A 12 -1.89 -4.46 9.84
N PHE A 13 -3.04 -4.25 10.46
CA PHE A 13 -4.25 -3.78 9.79
C PHE A 13 -4.26 -2.25 9.70
N ILE A 14 -4.51 -1.73 8.51
CA ILE A 14 -4.63 -0.29 8.24
C ILE A 14 -6.11 0.02 7.99
N PHE A 15 -6.65 0.99 8.73
CA PHE A 15 -8.01 1.46 8.53
C PHE A 15 -8.00 2.78 7.77
N ASN A 16 -8.74 2.86 6.66
CA ASN A 16 -8.94 4.14 5.97
C ASN A 16 -9.97 5.03 6.70
N HIS A 17 -10.85 4.43 7.49
CA HIS A 17 -11.90 5.08 8.26
C HIS A 17 -12.08 4.42 9.64
N PRO A 18 -12.60 5.15 10.66
CA PRO A 18 -12.82 4.59 12.00
C PRO A 18 -13.97 3.58 12.02
N PHE A 19 -13.68 2.32 11.71
CA PHE A 19 -14.62 1.19 11.83
C PHE A 19 -14.29 0.30 13.04
N PRO A 20 -14.49 0.77 14.29
CA PRO A 20 -14.02 0.07 15.48
C PRO A 20 -14.63 -1.32 15.66
N HIS A 21 -15.84 -1.56 15.16
CA HIS A 21 -16.50 -2.87 15.21
C HIS A 21 -15.73 -3.96 14.44
N GLN A 22 -15.01 -3.59 13.37
CA GLN A 22 -14.25 -4.54 12.58
C GLN A 22 -13.00 -5.03 13.31
N ILE A 23 -12.50 -4.31 14.32
CA ILE A 23 -11.35 -4.75 15.14
C ILE A 23 -11.66 -6.11 15.78
N THR A 24 -12.81 -6.25 16.43
CA THR A 24 -13.24 -7.51 17.07
C THR A 24 -13.38 -8.66 16.05
N VAL A 25 -13.91 -8.35 14.86
CA VAL A 25 -14.04 -9.32 13.77
C VAL A 25 -12.67 -9.78 13.29
N LEU A 26 -11.77 -8.86 12.95
CA LEU A 26 -10.43 -9.17 12.48
C LEU A 26 -9.62 -9.93 13.57
N ARG A 27 -9.72 -9.54 14.85
CA ARG A 27 -9.12 -10.32 15.93
C ARG A 27 -9.62 -11.77 15.91
N ARG A 28 -10.93 -11.99 15.76
CA ARG A 28 -11.50 -13.36 15.67
C ARG A 28 -11.00 -14.13 14.46
N LEU A 29 -10.86 -13.49 13.30
CA LEU A 29 -10.43 -14.12 12.03
C LEU A 29 -8.93 -14.47 11.99
N TYR A 30 -8.09 -13.77 12.76
CA TYR A 30 -6.63 -13.83 12.58
C TYR A 30 -5.84 -14.25 13.83
N LYS A 31 -6.42 -14.21 15.04
CA LYS A 31 -5.70 -14.53 16.31
C LYS A 31 -5.04 -15.91 16.33
N ASP A 32 -5.63 -16.90 15.64
CA ASP A 32 -5.14 -18.27 15.63
C ASP A 32 -4.09 -18.49 14.52
N ARG A 33 -3.93 -17.52 13.60
CA ARG A 33 -2.99 -17.54 12.47
C ARG A 33 -1.79 -16.60 12.67
N PHE A 34 -1.94 -15.56 13.49
CA PHE A 34 -0.90 -14.58 13.76
C PHE A 34 -0.83 -14.26 15.25
N THR A 35 0.35 -14.47 15.85
CA THR A 35 0.59 -14.13 17.27
C THR A 35 0.87 -12.64 17.49
N LYS A 36 1.25 -11.90 16.43
CA LYS A 36 1.51 -10.46 16.46
C LYS A 36 0.54 -9.76 15.53
N ILE A 37 -0.44 -9.08 16.10
CA ILE A 37 -1.47 -8.29 15.39
C ILE A 37 -1.40 -6.84 15.89
N LEU A 38 -1.50 -5.89 14.97
CA LEU A 38 -1.61 -4.46 15.27
C LEU A 38 -2.71 -3.85 14.40
N PHE A 39 -3.50 -2.92 14.95
CA PHE A 39 -4.56 -2.20 14.26
C PHE A 39 -4.25 -0.71 14.27
N LEU A 40 -4.13 -0.09 13.09
CA LEU A 40 -3.90 1.35 12.95
C LEU A 40 -5.23 2.01 12.59
N VAL A 41 -5.82 2.77 13.51
CA VAL A 41 -7.20 3.25 13.40
C VAL A 41 -7.26 4.78 13.46
N PRO A 42 -7.68 5.45 12.37
CA PRO A 42 -7.84 6.90 12.36
C PRO A 42 -8.86 7.37 13.38
N PHE A 43 -8.54 8.44 14.12
CA PHE A 43 -9.47 9.15 14.99
C PHE A 43 -10.13 8.27 16.07
N HIS A 44 -9.60 7.07 16.32
CA HIS A 44 -10.05 6.24 17.41
C HIS A 44 -9.74 6.96 18.72
N LEU A 45 -10.67 6.91 19.68
CA LEU A 45 -10.34 7.36 21.02
C LEU A 45 -9.44 6.30 21.63
N ASP A 46 -8.28 6.71 22.16
CA ASP A 46 -7.32 5.81 22.78
C ASP A 46 -8.04 4.81 23.69
N SER A 47 -8.06 3.56 23.24
CA SER A 47 -8.55 2.44 24.01
C SER A 47 -7.40 1.92 24.87
N SER A 48 -7.73 1.22 25.94
CA SER A 48 -6.75 0.49 26.75
C SER A 48 -6.14 -0.72 26.04
N ASP A 49 -6.47 -0.95 24.76
CA ASP A 49 -6.07 -2.11 23.98
C ASP A 49 -4.61 -1.94 23.51
N ASP A 50 -3.76 -2.92 23.78
CA ASP A 50 -2.32 -2.88 23.49
C ASP A 50 -1.97 -3.18 22.02
N ASP A 51 -2.95 -3.59 21.23
CA ASP A 51 -2.85 -3.88 19.80
C ASP A 51 -3.57 -2.84 18.93
N VAL A 52 -4.09 -1.76 19.49
CA VAL A 52 -4.73 -0.66 18.74
C VAL A 52 -3.90 0.62 18.85
N VAL A 53 -3.60 1.23 17.71
CA VAL A 53 -2.87 2.50 17.63
C VAL A 53 -3.76 3.54 16.97
N THR A 54 -4.07 4.58 17.73
CA THR A 54 -4.74 5.77 17.19
C THR A 54 -3.79 6.54 16.29
N VAL A 55 -4.27 6.95 15.12
CA VAL A 55 -3.57 7.83 14.18
C VAL A 55 -4.48 8.97 13.72
N TYR A 56 -3.89 10.02 13.16
CA TYR A 56 -4.60 11.22 12.73
C TYR A 56 -4.32 11.54 11.26
N SER A 57 -4.60 10.58 10.38
CA SER A 57 -4.54 10.73 8.93
C SER A 57 -5.80 10.17 8.26
N GLY A 58 -6.25 10.82 7.18
CA GLY A 58 -7.44 10.43 6.43
C GLY A 58 -7.16 9.41 5.33
N ALA A 59 -8.23 8.87 4.74
CA ALA A 59 -8.20 7.82 3.71
C ALA A 59 -7.35 8.12 2.47
N PHE A 60 -7.15 9.40 2.11
CA PHE A 60 -6.31 9.76 0.95
C PHE A 60 -4.81 9.73 1.24
N ASN A 61 -4.42 9.59 2.51
CA ASN A 61 -3.03 9.62 2.99
C ASN A 61 -2.79 8.46 3.98
N PHE A 62 -3.25 7.24 3.66
CA PHE A 62 -3.10 6.08 4.55
C PHE A 62 -1.65 5.58 4.68
N ASP A 63 -0.74 6.02 3.82
CA ASP A 63 0.70 5.86 4.05
C ASP A 63 1.16 6.61 5.31
N SER A 64 0.60 7.79 5.58
CA SER A 64 0.86 8.56 6.80
C SER A 64 0.38 7.82 8.05
N ILE A 65 -0.68 7.01 7.95
CA ILE A 65 -1.15 6.16 9.07
C ILE A 65 -0.02 5.22 9.52
N VAL A 66 0.62 4.54 8.56
CA VAL A 66 1.75 3.65 8.83
C VAL A 66 2.93 4.42 9.43
N VAL A 67 3.24 5.60 8.88
CA VAL A 67 4.36 6.43 9.33
C VAL A 67 4.15 6.97 10.75
N GLN A 68 2.94 7.41 11.09
CA GLN A 68 2.61 7.89 12.44
C GLN A 68 2.78 6.80 13.50
N ALA A 69 2.42 5.54 13.16
CA ALA A 69 2.55 4.38 14.04
C ALA A 69 3.94 3.72 14.03
N LYS A 70 4.96 4.39 13.49
CA LYS A 70 6.34 3.87 13.37
C LYS A 70 6.85 3.23 14.65
N ARG A 71 6.66 3.86 15.81
CA ARG A 71 7.23 3.39 17.08
C ARG A 71 6.59 2.08 17.51
N GLU A 72 5.29 2.01 17.37
CA GLU A 72 4.41 0.93 17.78
C GLU A 72 4.62 -0.28 16.87
N ILE A 73 4.66 -0.07 15.55
CA ILE A 73 5.00 -1.10 14.56
C ILE A 73 6.37 -1.69 14.88
N LYS A 74 7.39 -0.85 15.08
CA LYS A 74 8.75 -1.32 15.38
C LYS A 74 8.81 -2.14 16.66
N ALA A 75 8.11 -1.70 17.71
CA ALA A 75 8.09 -2.38 18.99
C ALA A 75 7.34 -3.72 18.90
N LYS A 76 6.18 -3.74 18.25
CA LYS A 76 5.32 -4.93 18.15
C LYS A 76 5.97 -6.06 17.35
N PHE A 77 6.69 -5.71 16.28
CA PHE A 77 7.23 -6.66 15.31
C PHE A 77 8.75 -6.84 15.39
N ALA A 78 9.39 -6.44 16.50
CA ALA A 78 10.85 -6.52 16.68
C ALA A 78 11.44 -7.93 16.52
N ASP A 79 10.62 -8.94 16.79
CA ASP A 79 10.90 -10.36 16.66
C ASP A 79 10.18 -10.97 15.45
N CYS A 80 9.91 -10.21 14.40
CA CYS A 80 9.35 -10.73 13.15
C CYS A 80 10.39 -10.66 12.00
N SER A 81 10.26 -11.56 11.05
CA SER A 81 11.00 -11.54 9.78
C SER A 81 10.49 -10.42 8.88
N HIS A 82 9.16 -10.30 8.81
CA HIS A 82 8.43 -9.40 7.94
C HIS A 82 7.19 -8.84 8.66
N VAL A 83 6.71 -7.71 8.15
CA VAL A 83 5.43 -7.12 8.55
C VAL A 83 4.52 -7.13 7.34
N LEU A 84 3.39 -7.83 7.44
CA LEU A 84 2.34 -7.84 6.44
C LEU A 84 1.33 -6.74 6.76
N PHE A 85 1.21 -5.77 5.88
CA PHE A 85 0.23 -4.69 5.98
C PHE A 85 -0.99 -5.04 5.14
N VAL A 86 -2.18 -4.90 5.73
CA VAL A 86 -3.46 -5.28 5.12
C VAL A 86 -4.51 -4.23 5.46
N HIS A 87 -5.29 -3.78 4.48
CA HIS A 87 -6.42 -2.91 4.76
C HIS A 87 -7.55 -3.67 5.47
N ASN A 88 -8.28 -2.96 6.32
CA ASN A 88 -9.30 -3.52 7.18
C ASN A 88 -10.40 -4.29 6.44
N ASP A 89 -10.66 -3.98 5.17
CA ASP A 89 -11.64 -4.60 4.28
C ASP A 89 -11.02 -5.58 3.26
N LEU A 90 -9.76 -6.01 3.44
CA LEU A 90 -9.16 -7.08 2.65
C LEU A 90 -9.12 -8.38 3.46
N LEU A 91 -9.68 -9.45 2.88
CA LEU A 91 -9.71 -10.78 3.50
C LEU A 91 -8.61 -11.66 2.90
N LEU A 92 -7.70 -12.16 3.74
CA LEU A 92 -6.74 -13.19 3.37
C LEU A 92 -7.39 -14.58 3.47
N SER A 93 -7.10 -15.45 2.51
CA SER A 93 -7.42 -16.88 2.62
C SER A 93 -6.78 -17.52 3.85
N GLY A 94 -7.32 -18.65 4.30
CA GLY A 94 -6.84 -19.35 5.49
C GLY A 94 -5.40 -19.86 5.38
N ARG A 95 -4.86 -19.97 4.17
CA ARG A 95 -3.45 -20.33 3.92
C ARG A 95 -2.46 -19.33 4.50
N PHE A 96 -2.86 -18.08 4.70
CA PHE A 96 -2.00 -17.05 5.29
C PHE A 96 -1.97 -17.17 6.82
N ASP A 97 -0.79 -17.49 7.34
CA ASP A 97 -0.43 -17.47 8.75
C ASP A 97 1.00 -16.92 8.92
N GLU A 98 1.43 -16.70 10.16
CA GLU A 98 2.75 -16.13 10.48
C GLU A 98 3.93 -16.93 9.90
N GLY A 99 3.80 -18.24 9.68
CA GLY A 99 4.84 -19.09 9.11
C GLY A 99 4.78 -19.20 7.58
N SER A 100 3.62 -18.99 6.96
CA SER A 100 3.40 -19.21 5.53
C SER A 100 3.63 -17.96 4.67
N VAL A 101 3.48 -16.75 5.24
CA VAL A 101 3.61 -15.46 4.53
C VAL A 101 4.87 -15.36 3.66
N GLU A 102 6.03 -15.72 4.21
CA GLU A 102 7.30 -15.64 3.48
C GLU A 102 7.29 -16.51 2.21
N THR A 103 6.73 -17.72 2.31
CA THR A 103 6.69 -18.67 1.20
C THR A 103 5.62 -18.29 0.18
N LEU A 104 4.41 -17.95 0.65
CA LEU A 104 3.28 -17.59 -0.22
C LEU A 104 3.53 -16.30 -1.00
N LEU A 105 4.22 -15.32 -0.40
CA LEU A 105 4.53 -14.04 -1.03
C LEU A 105 5.94 -13.99 -1.64
N GLY A 106 6.66 -15.11 -1.64
CA GLY A 106 8.00 -15.22 -2.22
C GLY A 106 8.97 -14.17 -1.68
N LEU A 107 9.10 -14.07 -0.34
CA LEU A 107 9.85 -13.02 0.35
C LEU A 107 11.30 -13.42 0.70
N LYS A 108 11.98 -14.14 -0.20
CA LYS A 108 13.35 -14.62 0.07
C LYS A 108 14.34 -13.46 0.04
N ASN A 109 15.32 -13.46 0.95
CA ASN A 109 16.43 -12.48 0.95
C ASN A 109 15.98 -11.01 1.06
N GLU A 110 15.20 -10.66 2.10
CA GLU A 110 14.76 -9.27 2.36
C GLU A 110 13.93 -8.68 1.20
N GLN A 111 13.17 -9.52 0.51
CA GLN A 111 12.24 -9.09 -0.52
C GLN A 111 10.99 -8.48 0.09
N ALA A 112 10.47 -7.45 -0.56
CA ALA A 112 9.15 -6.92 -0.27
C ALA A 112 8.10 -7.48 -1.24
N TYR A 113 6.83 -7.31 -0.88
CA TYR A 113 5.69 -7.68 -1.72
C TYR A 113 4.69 -6.53 -1.84
N ILE A 114 4.08 -6.42 -3.00
CA ILE A 114 2.86 -5.63 -3.25
C ILE A 114 2.03 -6.32 -4.33
N SER A 115 0.71 -6.17 -4.32
CA SER A 115 -0.16 -6.88 -5.27
C SER A 115 0.23 -6.67 -6.74
N GLU A 116 0.39 -5.43 -7.15
CA GLU A 116 0.84 -5.07 -8.48
C GLU A 116 1.74 -3.84 -8.41
N ILE A 117 2.59 -3.68 -9.43
CA ILE A 117 3.42 -2.50 -9.56
C ILE A 117 3.61 -2.15 -11.03
N ARG A 118 3.47 -0.86 -11.34
CA ARG A 118 3.64 -0.32 -12.69
C ARG A 118 4.45 0.96 -12.59
N LYS A 119 5.38 1.15 -13.52
CA LYS A 119 6.07 2.44 -13.63
C LYS A 119 5.07 3.49 -14.09
N ILE A 120 5.11 4.66 -13.46
CA ILE A 120 4.28 5.80 -13.85
C ILE A 120 4.88 6.41 -15.11
N SER A 121 4.19 6.23 -16.23
CA SER A 121 4.34 7.03 -17.43
C SER A 121 3.01 7.08 -18.18
N GLY A 122 2.64 8.23 -18.75
CA GLY A 122 1.44 8.35 -19.58
C GLY A 122 0.60 9.61 -19.33
N PRO A 123 -0.70 9.61 -19.71
CA PRO A 123 -1.55 10.79 -19.61
C PRO A 123 -1.74 11.29 -18.18
N VAL A 124 -1.42 12.56 -17.92
CA VAL A 124 -1.53 13.18 -16.58
C VAL A 124 -2.97 13.16 -16.05
N TYR A 125 -3.98 13.26 -16.93
CA TYR A 125 -5.39 13.36 -16.56
C TYR A 125 -6.12 12.02 -16.53
N GLN A 126 -5.45 10.89 -16.77
CA GLN A 126 -6.09 9.57 -16.67
C GLN A 126 -6.52 9.21 -15.24
N TRP A 127 -5.87 9.84 -14.25
CA TRP A 127 -6.08 9.58 -12.84
C TRP A 127 -5.74 10.83 -12.04
N VAL A 128 -6.71 11.35 -11.27
CA VAL A 128 -6.59 12.64 -10.53
C VAL A 128 -5.33 12.75 -9.69
N TRP A 129 -4.83 11.63 -9.15
CA TRP A 129 -3.64 11.61 -8.31
C TRP A 129 -2.35 11.87 -9.10
N LEU A 130 -2.30 11.63 -10.42
CA LEU A 130 -1.16 12.00 -11.27
C LEU A 130 -1.11 13.51 -11.50
N THR A 131 -2.26 14.15 -11.70
CA THR A 131 -2.35 15.62 -11.76
C THR A 131 -1.89 16.25 -10.45
N ARG A 132 -2.36 15.73 -9.30
CA ARG A 132 -1.94 16.17 -7.97
C ARG A 132 -0.43 15.96 -7.79
N LEU A 133 0.11 14.80 -8.20
CA LEU A 133 1.53 14.48 -8.14
C LEU A 133 2.39 15.53 -8.86
N CYS A 134 2.09 15.85 -10.13
CA CYS A 134 2.82 16.88 -10.88
C CYS A 134 2.84 18.21 -10.14
N TYR A 135 1.69 18.62 -9.61
CA TYR A 135 1.55 19.89 -8.92
C TYR A 135 2.34 19.93 -7.61
N LYS A 136 2.20 18.90 -6.75
CA LYS A 136 2.96 18.81 -5.49
C LYS A 136 4.46 18.81 -5.73
N PHE A 137 4.90 18.14 -6.80
CA PHE A 137 6.30 18.14 -7.19
C PHE A 137 6.75 19.51 -7.67
N LYS A 138 6.01 20.18 -8.55
CA LYS A 138 6.47 21.44 -9.14
C LYS A 138 6.38 22.62 -8.16
N PHE A 139 5.31 22.65 -7.38
CA PHE A 139 4.93 23.80 -6.57
C PHE A 139 4.69 23.42 -5.10
N PRO A 140 5.70 22.86 -4.39
CA PRO A 140 5.51 22.43 -3.00
C PRO A 140 5.20 23.60 -2.06
N MET A 141 5.57 24.83 -2.40
CA MET A 141 5.32 26.04 -1.61
C MET A 141 4.01 26.77 -1.97
N ASP A 142 3.26 26.29 -2.96
CA ASP A 142 1.98 26.92 -3.29
C ASP A 142 1.01 26.83 -2.11
N SER A 143 0.36 27.93 -1.78
CA SER A 143 -0.47 28.04 -0.57
C SER A 143 -1.81 27.31 -0.68
N LEU A 144 -2.28 27.04 -1.90
CA LEU A 144 -3.57 26.37 -2.14
C LEU A 144 -3.39 24.87 -2.37
N PHE A 145 -2.39 24.52 -3.15
CA PHE A 145 -2.22 23.18 -3.68
C PHE A 145 -0.85 22.57 -3.35
N GLY A 146 0.08 23.32 -2.75
CA GLY A 146 1.38 22.82 -2.30
C GLY A 146 1.28 21.95 -1.05
N THR A 147 2.44 21.61 -0.48
CA THR A 147 2.55 20.75 0.70
C THR A 147 3.31 21.39 1.86
N GLY A 148 4.05 22.47 1.60
CA GLY A 148 5.02 23.01 2.56
C GLY A 148 6.23 22.10 2.78
N SER A 149 6.48 21.15 1.88
CA SER A 149 7.55 20.13 2.00
C SER A 149 8.64 20.32 0.93
N GLU A 150 9.02 21.56 0.63
CA GLU A 150 9.98 21.92 -0.41
C GLU A 150 11.37 21.31 -0.18
N LYS A 151 11.71 21.03 1.08
CA LYS A 151 12.98 20.39 1.47
C LYS A 151 12.91 18.87 1.54
N ALA A 152 11.73 18.24 1.48
CA ALA A 152 11.58 16.81 1.69
C ALA A 152 12.45 15.98 0.72
N ARG A 153 12.60 16.43 -0.52
CA ARG A 153 13.39 15.74 -1.56
C ARG A 153 14.84 15.48 -1.20
N GLN A 154 15.46 16.32 -0.37
CA GLN A 154 16.86 16.13 0.03
C GLN A 154 17.06 14.93 0.97
N TYR A 155 15.96 14.42 1.55
CA TYR A 155 15.95 13.27 2.45
C TYR A 155 15.55 11.97 1.74
N LEU A 156 15.24 12.02 0.43
CA LEU A 156 15.02 10.83 -0.39
C LEU A 156 16.37 10.19 -0.75
N PRO A 157 16.39 8.88 -1.07
CA PRO A 157 17.59 8.22 -1.57
C PRO A 157 18.13 8.90 -2.82
N SER A 158 19.45 8.83 -3.05
CA SER A 158 20.04 9.40 -4.25
C SER A 158 19.54 8.69 -5.51
N ILE A 159 19.49 9.43 -6.63
CA ILE A 159 19.11 8.84 -7.93
C ILE A 159 20.00 7.66 -8.33
N GLU A 160 21.29 7.70 -7.97
CA GLU A 160 22.22 6.59 -8.23
C GLU A 160 21.82 5.33 -7.46
N SER A 161 21.50 5.47 -6.16
CA SER A 161 21.02 4.37 -5.33
C SER A 161 19.69 3.81 -5.86
N ILE A 162 18.77 4.68 -6.24
CA ILE A 162 17.47 4.29 -6.81
C ILE A 162 17.66 3.53 -8.12
N ASN A 163 18.51 4.02 -9.02
CA ASN A 163 18.78 3.36 -10.30
C ASN A 163 19.37 1.96 -10.10
N GLN A 164 20.30 1.81 -9.14
CA GLN A 164 20.84 0.50 -8.79
C GLN A 164 19.74 -0.45 -8.28
N LYS A 165 18.86 0.01 -7.40
CA LYS A 165 17.74 -0.77 -6.87
C LYS A 165 16.75 -1.17 -7.97
N CYS A 166 16.41 -0.25 -8.87
CA CYS A 166 15.59 -0.53 -10.04
C CYS A 166 16.22 -1.62 -10.91
N LEU A 167 17.50 -1.50 -11.28
CA LEU A 167 18.20 -2.48 -12.11
C LEU A 167 18.25 -3.86 -11.46
N VAL A 168 18.57 -3.94 -10.15
CA VAL A 168 18.58 -5.20 -9.39
C VAL A 168 17.19 -5.84 -9.32
N GLY A 169 16.13 -5.03 -9.29
CA GLY A 169 14.73 -5.44 -9.29
C GLY A 169 14.15 -5.80 -10.66
N GLY A 170 14.88 -5.53 -11.75
CA GLY A 170 14.37 -5.64 -13.12
C GLY A 170 13.38 -4.53 -13.50
N PHE A 171 13.42 -3.38 -12.82
CA PHE A 171 12.64 -2.20 -13.14
C PHE A 171 13.42 -1.22 -14.02
N ASP A 172 12.71 -0.50 -14.89
CA ASP A 172 13.30 0.54 -15.73
C ASP A 172 13.70 1.78 -14.89
N PRO A 173 15.00 2.07 -14.76
CA PRO A 173 15.51 3.15 -13.90
C PRO A 173 15.31 4.55 -14.51
N SER A 174 14.89 4.65 -15.78
CA SER A 174 14.74 5.97 -16.41
C SER A 174 13.71 6.83 -15.67
N PRO A 175 13.81 8.16 -15.70
CA PRO A 175 12.86 9.00 -14.99
C PRO A 175 11.43 8.81 -15.50
N SER A 176 10.46 8.89 -14.59
CA SER A 176 9.05 8.89 -14.96
C SER A 176 8.68 10.17 -15.70
N TYR A 177 7.64 10.09 -16.53
CA TYR A 177 7.14 11.25 -17.26
C TYR A 177 5.62 11.23 -17.41
N LEU A 178 5.00 12.40 -17.53
CA LEU A 178 3.58 12.49 -17.81
C LEU A 178 3.31 13.35 -19.05
N THR A 179 2.39 12.91 -19.89
CA THR A 179 1.97 13.56 -21.12
C THR A 179 0.68 14.33 -20.89
N ARG A 180 0.56 15.49 -21.54
CA ARG A 180 -0.67 16.28 -21.53
C ARG A 180 -1.76 15.58 -22.36
N ASP A 181 -2.96 15.45 -21.82
CA ASP A 181 -4.13 14.85 -22.50
C ASP A 181 -5.43 15.60 -22.16
N LEU A 182 -5.75 16.62 -22.94
CA LEU A 182 -6.87 17.51 -22.65
C LEU A 182 -8.25 16.84 -22.78
N GLU A 183 -8.37 15.67 -23.41
CA GLU A 183 -9.66 15.00 -23.56
C GLU A 183 -10.26 14.55 -22.22
N ARG A 184 -9.41 14.40 -21.19
CA ARG A 184 -9.81 13.89 -19.87
C ARG A 184 -9.89 14.97 -18.79
N ILE A 185 -9.68 16.23 -19.15
CA ILE A 185 -9.57 17.34 -18.18
C ILE A 185 -10.91 17.78 -17.60
N ASP A 186 -12.01 17.61 -18.36
CA ASP A 186 -13.32 18.21 -18.07
C ASP A 186 -14.04 17.59 -16.85
N GLY A 187 -13.45 16.59 -16.19
CA GLY A 187 -13.92 16.02 -14.92
C GLY A 187 -13.21 16.57 -13.67
N MET A 188 -12.22 17.44 -13.82
CA MET A 188 -11.37 17.89 -12.72
C MET A 188 -11.66 19.33 -12.29
N TYR A 189 -11.97 19.54 -11.02
CA TYR A 189 -12.08 20.89 -10.45
C TYR A 189 -10.76 21.64 -10.63
N ALA A 190 -10.82 22.86 -11.19
CA ALA A 190 -9.65 23.66 -11.57
C ALA A 190 -8.68 22.98 -12.56
N GLY A 191 -9.11 21.95 -13.30
CA GLY A 191 -8.26 21.16 -14.20
C GLY A 191 -7.51 22.02 -15.22
N ARG A 192 -8.20 22.92 -15.93
CA ARG A 192 -7.58 23.83 -16.92
C ARG A 192 -6.57 24.79 -16.32
N PHE A 193 -6.85 25.32 -15.13
CA PHE A 193 -5.89 26.17 -14.42
C PHE A 193 -4.63 25.38 -14.06
N ILE A 194 -4.79 24.18 -13.51
CA ILE A 194 -3.66 23.29 -13.16
C ILE A 194 -2.86 22.92 -14.43
N ASP A 195 -3.55 22.60 -15.52
CA ASP A 195 -2.93 22.30 -16.81
C ASP A 195 -2.06 23.44 -17.34
N GLU A 196 -2.58 24.67 -17.34
CA GLU A 196 -1.81 25.85 -17.72
C GLU A 196 -0.58 26.01 -16.83
N GLN A 197 -0.72 25.87 -15.51
CA GLN A 197 0.42 25.95 -14.60
C GLN A 197 1.46 24.84 -14.82
N LEU A 198 1.03 23.64 -15.19
CA LEU A 198 1.92 22.50 -15.41
C LEU A 198 2.61 22.56 -16.78
N PHE A 199 1.91 22.95 -17.84
CA PHE A 199 2.39 22.80 -19.22
C PHE A 199 2.67 24.11 -19.96
N ALA A 200 2.39 25.29 -19.38
CA ALA A 200 2.86 26.55 -19.96
C ALA A 200 4.34 26.82 -19.61
N GLY A 201 5.19 26.85 -20.65
CA GLY A 201 6.51 27.51 -20.68
C GLY A 201 7.46 27.31 -19.50
N GLY A 202 8.02 26.11 -19.28
CA GLY A 202 9.01 25.91 -18.22
C GLY A 202 10.04 24.79 -18.44
N ASN A 203 11.09 24.82 -17.61
CA ASN A 203 12.29 23.96 -17.68
C ASN A 203 12.07 22.50 -17.23
N HIS A 204 10.85 22.15 -16.82
CA HIS A 204 10.46 20.82 -16.34
C HIS A 204 9.76 19.97 -17.42
N LEU A 205 9.56 20.55 -18.61
CA LEU A 205 9.14 19.82 -19.80
C LEU A 205 10.38 19.43 -20.61
N ASP A 206 10.33 18.27 -21.26
CA ASP A 206 11.34 17.90 -22.25
C ASP A 206 11.01 18.43 -23.66
N GLU A 207 11.85 18.08 -24.64
CA GLU A 207 11.68 18.47 -26.05
C GLU A 207 10.39 17.94 -26.71
N HIS A 208 9.71 16.99 -26.08
CA HIS A 208 8.42 16.46 -26.52
C HIS A 208 7.25 17.03 -25.71
N GLY A 209 7.48 18.00 -24.83
CA GLY A 209 6.45 18.60 -23.98
C GLY A 209 5.98 17.69 -22.85
N ARG A 210 6.76 16.67 -22.48
CA ARG A 210 6.43 15.74 -21.39
C ARG A 210 6.90 16.32 -20.07
N PHE A 211 6.04 16.27 -19.04
CA PHE A 211 6.42 16.63 -17.69
C PHE A 211 7.37 15.56 -17.13
N MET A 212 8.62 15.92 -16.87
CA MET A 212 9.64 14.98 -16.41
C MET A 212 9.76 15.02 -14.89
N PHE A 213 9.74 13.84 -14.27
CA PHE A 213 10.19 13.67 -12.89
C PHE A 213 11.70 13.46 -12.87
N SER A 214 12.34 13.75 -11.74
CA SER A 214 13.78 13.48 -11.56
C SER A 214 14.11 12.04 -11.23
N HIS A 215 13.10 11.23 -10.86
CA HIS A 215 13.24 9.85 -10.40
C HIS A 215 12.23 8.95 -11.10
N PRO A 216 12.50 7.63 -11.22
CA PRO A 216 11.47 6.65 -11.56
C PRO A 216 10.44 6.58 -10.44
N LEU A 217 9.17 6.76 -10.78
CA LEU A 217 8.04 6.64 -9.87
C LEU A 217 7.18 5.43 -10.26
N PHE A 218 6.56 4.82 -9.28
CA PHE A 218 5.77 3.60 -9.45
C PHE A 218 4.41 3.78 -8.81
N SER A 219 3.40 3.15 -9.40
CA SER A 219 2.05 3.04 -8.85
C SER A 219 1.64 1.58 -8.72
N GLY A 220 0.64 1.31 -7.89
CA GLY A 220 0.18 -0.05 -7.64
C GLY A 220 -0.85 -0.15 -6.53
N TYR A 221 -1.60 -1.24 -6.58
CA TYR A 221 -2.62 -1.57 -5.60
C TYR A 221 -2.02 -1.82 -4.21
N SER A 222 -2.39 -0.99 -3.24
CA SER A 222 -1.69 -0.87 -1.95
C SER A 222 -2.52 -1.29 -0.72
N ASP A 223 -3.67 -1.94 -0.91
CA ASP A 223 -4.45 -2.51 0.21
C ASP A 223 -3.78 -3.74 0.85
N ILE A 224 -2.73 -4.30 0.21
CA ILE A 224 -1.87 -5.33 0.79
C ILE A 224 -0.43 -5.18 0.30
N PHE A 225 0.52 -5.18 1.23
CA PHE A 225 1.95 -5.17 0.97
C PHE A 225 2.72 -5.76 2.16
N CYS A 226 3.94 -6.23 1.93
CA CYS A 226 4.77 -6.83 2.97
C CYS A 226 6.21 -6.33 2.90
N VAL A 227 6.80 -6.03 4.05
CA VAL A 227 8.16 -5.49 4.13
C VAL A 227 9.02 -6.31 5.11
N PRO A 228 10.31 -6.52 4.82
CA PRO A 228 11.23 -7.17 5.75
C PRO A 228 11.50 -6.25 6.93
N TYR A 229 11.44 -6.78 8.15
CA TYR A 229 11.64 -5.99 9.37
C TYR A 229 13.02 -5.33 9.41
N LYS A 230 14.05 -6.03 8.92
CA LYS A 230 15.44 -5.56 8.93
C LYS A 230 15.65 -4.21 8.22
N ALA A 231 14.84 -3.89 7.21
CA ALA A 231 14.90 -2.65 6.46
C ALA A 231 13.64 -1.77 6.68
N LEU A 232 12.85 -2.07 7.71
CA LEU A 232 11.65 -1.32 8.07
C LEU A 232 11.95 0.15 8.38
N ASP A 233 13.06 0.43 9.08
CA ASP A 233 13.45 1.82 9.40
C ASP A 233 13.75 2.67 8.17
N GLU A 234 14.53 2.10 7.24
CA GLU A 234 14.88 2.77 5.98
C GLU A 234 13.62 3.01 5.15
N TRP A 235 12.76 1.98 5.03
CA TRP A 235 11.51 2.09 4.30
C TRP A 235 10.53 3.08 4.92
N LEU A 236 10.34 3.08 6.24
CA LEU A 236 9.49 4.06 6.94
C LEU A 236 10.00 5.49 6.77
N HIS A 237 11.32 5.70 6.67
CA HIS A 237 11.90 7.02 6.39
C HIS A 237 11.57 7.50 4.97
N VAL A 238 11.76 6.64 3.97
CA VAL A 238 11.41 6.97 2.57
C VAL A 238 9.92 7.19 2.41
N LEU A 239 9.08 6.27 2.94
CA LEU A 239 7.63 6.41 2.92
C LEU A 239 7.19 7.68 3.64
N GLY A 240 7.73 7.97 4.82
CA GLY A 240 7.42 9.19 5.57
C GLY A 240 7.79 10.47 4.83
N THR A 241 8.88 10.46 4.09
CA THR A 241 9.29 11.60 3.25
C THR A 241 8.32 11.79 2.07
N LEU A 242 7.92 10.71 1.39
CA LEU A 242 6.94 10.76 0.30
C LEU A 242 5.53 11.16 0.80
N SER A 243 5.14 10.67 1.97
CA SER A 243 3.87 11.00 2.62
C SER A 243 3.83 12.46 3.07
N ALA A 244 4.93 13.01 3.58
CA ALA A 244 5.06 14.44 3.86
C ALA A 244 5.00 15.30 2.59
N MET A 245 5.38 14.75 1.43
CA MET A 245 5.16 15.35 0.12
C MET A 245 3.73 15.18 -0.41
N ASP A 246 2.81 14.66 0.42
CA ASP A 246 1.39 14.50 0.14
C ASP A 246 1.14 13.71 -1.16
N ILE A 247 2.02 12.73 -1.41
CA ILE A 247 1.94 11.81 -2.54
C ILE A 247 0.91 10.73 -2.21
N PHE A 248 0.02 10.45 -3.15
CA PHE A 248 -1.03 9.45 -2.94
C PHE A 248 -0.45 8.07 -2.60
N PRO A 249 -1.01 7.33 -1.63
CA PRO A 249 -0.47 6.04 -1.15
C PRO A 249 -0.22 4.98 -2.22
N GLU A 250 -1.11 4.87 -3.22
CA GLU A 250 -0.90 3.96 -4.36
C GLU A 250 0.21 4.42 -5.32
N ILE A 251 0.93 5.49 -4.99
CA ILE A 251 2.18 5.93 -5.62
C ILE A 251 3.32 5.86 -4.61
N SER A 252 3.14 6.38 -3.39
CA SER A 252 4.21 6.47 -2.39
C SER A 252 4.66 5.10 -1.86
N ILE A 253 3.73 4.16 -1.62
CA ILE A 253 4.03 2.80 -1.18
C ILE A 253 4.80 2.03 -2.26
N PRO A 254 4.28 1.82 -3.48
CA PRO A 254 5.02 1.10 -4.53
C PRO A 254 6.36 1.76 -4.86
N THR A 255 6.42 3.09 -4.90
CA THR A 255 7.67 3.82 -5.13
C THR A 255 8.70 3.56 -4.03
N SER A 256 8.31 3.71 -2.75
CA SER A 256 9.22 3.46 -1.63
C SER A 256 9.68 2.00 -1.55
N LEU A 257 8.80 1.05 -1.89
CA LEU A 257 9.17 -0.37 -1.94
C LEU A 257 10.28 -0.62 -2.98
N VAL A 258 10.13 -0.08 -4.19
CA VAL A 258 11.17 -0.25 -5.24
C VAL A 258 12.45 0.47 -4.86
N TRP A 259 12.36 1.70 -4.35
CA TRP A 259 13.54 2.51 -4.03
C TRP A 259 14.38 1.93 -2.89
N VAL A 260 13.76 1.23 -1.95
CA VAL A 260 14.47 0.66 -0.80
C VAL A 260 14.87 -0.79 -1.05
N PHE A 261 13.97 -1.61 -1.58
CA PHE A 261 14.22 -3.06 -1.69
C PHE A 261 14.77 -3.45 -3.06
N GLY A 262 14.38 -2.75 -4.13
CA GLY A 262 14.68 -3.11 -5.51
C GLY A 262 13.93 -4.37 -5.94
N ARG A 263 14.14 -5.51 -5.27
CA ARG A 263 13.42 -6.75 -5.54
C ARG A 263 12.06 -6.76 -4.83
N VAL A 264 11.01 -6.62 -5.63
CA VAL A 264 9.61 -6.64 -5.17
C VAL A 264 8.85 -7.77 -5.87
N SER A 265 8.30 -8.68 -5.08
CA SER A 265 7.39 -9.75 -5.51
C SER A 265 5.99 -9.20 -5.72
N THR A 266 5.25 -9.77 -6.67
CA THR A 266 3.88 -9.36 -6.99
C THR A 266 2.96 -10.55 -7.15
N ALA A 267 1.64 -10.33 -7.03
CA ALA A 267 0.65 -11.38 -7.21
C ALA A 267 0.80 -12.07 -8.57
N GLU A 268 0.98 -11.29 -9.64
CA GLU A 268 1.19 -11.78 -11.00
C GLU A 268 2.43 -12.67 -11.11
N LYS A 269 3.59 -12.23 -10.58
CA LYS A 269 4.85 -13.00 -10.64
C LYS A 269 4.74 -14.34 -9.90
N LEU A 270 3.89 -14.40 -8.89
CA LEU A 270 3.67 -15.57 -8.05
C LEU A 270 2.48 -16.44 -8.52
N GLY A 271 1.73 -15.99 -9.53
CA GLY A 271 0.52 -16.67 -9.99
C GLY A 271 -0.61 -16.70 -8.94
N LEU A 272 -0.64 -15.74 -8.01
CA LEU A 272 -1.69 -15.65 -7.01
C LEU A 272 -3.01 -15.23 -7.67
N ARG A 273 -4.09 -15.96 -7.36
CA ARG A 273 -5.46 -15.59 -7.76
C ARG A 273 -6.03 -14.62 -6.75
N THR A 274 -6.61 -13.51 -7.19
CA THR A 274 -7.10 -12.45 -6.31
C THR A 274 -8.38 -11.86 -6.87
N SER A 275 -9.39 -11.59 -6.04
CA SER A 275 -10.55 -10.80 -6.41
C SER A 275 -10.43 -9.37 -5.89
N ILE A 276 -10.30 -8.41 -6.80
CA ILE A 276 -10.29 -6.97 -6.49
C ILE A 276 -11.48 -6.33 -7.19
N LEU A 277 -12.51 -5.94 -6.43
CA LEU A 277 -13.75 -5.36 -6.97
C LEU A 277 -13.73 -3.83 -6.89
N TRP A 278 -13.90 -3.19 -8.06
CA TRP A 278 -14.02 -1.73 -8.16
C TRP A 278 -15.44 -1.27 -8.42
N GLN A 279 -16.11 -1.83 -9.45
CA GLN A 279 -17.47 -1.46 -9.84
C GLN A 279 -18.52 -2.35 -9.16
N ASP A 280 -18.24 -3.65 -9.04
CA ASP A 280 -19.21 -4.65 -8.54
C ASP A 280 -19.03 -4.98 -7.06
N ARG A 281 -18.68 -3.97 -6.24
CA ARG A 281 -18.39 -4.15 -4.80
C ARG A 281 -19.54 -4.79 -4.02
N TYR A 282 -20.78 -4.66 -4.52
CA TYR A 282 -21.97 -5.28 -3.92
C TYR A 282 -21.93 -6.82 -3.93
N LEU A 283 -21.09 -7.45 -4.76
CA LEU A 283 -20.92 -8.89 -4.76
C LEU A 283 -20.31 -9.38 -3.45
N ALA A 284 -19.37 -8.62 -2.89
CA ALA A 284 -18.75 -8.94 -1.60
C ALA A 284 -19.70 -8.75 -0.41
N ASP A 285 -20.86 -8.12 -0.59
CA ASP A 285 -21.90 -8.06 0.45
C ASP A 285 -22.57 -9.43 0.67
N LYS A 286 -22.38 -10.38 -0.26
CA LYS A 286 -22.92 -11.74 -0.18
C LYS A 286 -21.83 -12.70 0.29
N ILE A 287 -21.96 -13.27 1.49
CA ILE A 287 -20.95 -14.19 2.03
C ILE A 287 -20.73 -15.42 1.13
N SER A 288 -21.78 -15.89 0.46
CA SER A 288 -21.70 -17.04 -0.45
C SER A 288 -20.74 -16.79 -1.60
N TRP A 289 -20.69 -15.57 -2.12
CA TRP A 289 -19.73 -15.17 -3.15
C TRP A 289 -18.30 -15.17 -2.59
N VAL A 290 -18.09 -14.64 -1.38
CA VAL A 290 -16.77 -14.65 -0.72
C VAL A 290 -16.28 -16.07 -0.47
N ILE A 291 -17.15 -16.96 0.03
CA ILE A 291 -16.82 -18.38 0.24
C ILE A 291 -16.45 -19.05 -1.08
N GLU A 292 -17.23 -18.85 -2.14
CA GLU A 292 -16.94 -19.42 -3.47
C GLU A 292 -15.55 -18.99 -3.98
N ARG A 293 -15.16 -17.74 -3.75
CA ARG A 293 -13.81 -17.25 -4.12
C ARG A 293 -12.70 -17.91 -3.31
N LEU A 294 -12.90 -18.10 -2.01
CA LEU A 294 -11.96 -18.83 -1.15
C LEU A 294 -11.81 -20.29 -1.60
N GLU A 295 -12.91 -20.97 -1.90
CA GLU A 295 -12.93 -22.34 -2.42
C GLU A 295 -12.27 -22.45 -3.81
N ALA A 296 -12.36 -21.40 -4.63
CA ALA A 296 -11.66 -21.29 -5.91
C ALA A 296 -10.13 -21.07 -5.78
N GLY A 297 -9.61 -21.01 -4.55
CA GLY A 297 -8.19 -20.89 -4.25
C GLY A 297 -7.65 -19.46 -4.35
N GLU A 298 -8.51 -18.45 -4.21
CA GLU A 298 -8.03 -17.07 -4.13
C GLU A 298 -7.15 -16.85 -2.90
N ALA A 299 -6.06 -16.09 -3.09
CA ALA A 299 -5.14 -15.73 -2.04
C ALA A 299 -5.78 -14.70 -1.11
N TYR A 300 -6.48 -13.72 -1.68
CA TYR A 300 -7.20 -12.69 -0.96
C TYR A 300 -8.29 -12.02 -1.80
N ILE A 301 -9.24 -11.39 -1.10
CA ILE A 301 -10.44 -10.78 -1.65
C ILE A 301 -10.55 -9.35 -1.09
N HIS A 302 -10.82 -8.37 -1.96
CA HIS A 302 -11.12 -7.00 -1.57
C HIS A 302 -12.17 -6.34 -2.48
N PRO A 303 -13.05 -5.49 -1.91
CA PRO A 303 -13.26 -5.30 -0.48
C PRO A 303 -14.14 -6.42 0.10
N VAL A 304 -14.19 -6.51 1.42
CA VAL A 304 -15.11 -7.35 2.20
C VAL A 304 -15.78 -6.47 3.24
N LYS A 305 -17.12 -6.45 3.24
CA LYS A 305 -17.91 -5.64 4.17
C LYS A 305 -18.42 -6.48 5.32
N TYR A 306 -17.52 -6.72 6.28
CA TYR A 306 -17.78 -7.50 7.48
C TYR A 306 -19.11 -7.13 8.17
N GLU A 307 -19.45 -5.84 8.25
CA GLU A 307 -20.68 -5.35 8.86
C GLU A 307 -21.99 -5.83 8.20
N GLN A 308 -21.94 -6.42 7.01
CA GLN A 308 -23.11 -6.94 6.31
C GLN A 308 -23.46 -8.38 6.69
N TYR A 309 -22.57 -9.10 7.38
CA TYR A 309 -22.76 -10.53 7.68
C TYR A 309 -23.40 -10.75 9.05
N SER A 310 -24.31 -11.71 9.11
CA SER A 310 -24.85 -12.25 10.37
C SER A 310 -23.84 -13.16 11.08
N GLU A 311 -24.03 -13.42 12.37
CA GLU A 311 -23.16 -14.33 13.14
C GLU A 311 -23.11 -15.76 12.57
N GLU A 312 -24.21 -16.22 11.96
CA GLU A 312 -24.24 -17.52 11.27
C GLU A 312 -23.31 -17.52 10.05
N GLU A 313 -23.39 -16.48 9.22
CA GLU A 313 -22.54 -16.31 8.04
C GLU A 313 -21.07 -16.17 8.42
N TYR A 314 -20.76 -15.49 9.53
CA TYR A 314 -19.41 -15.48 10.10
C TYR A 314 -18.92 -16.87 10.51
N GLY A 315 -19.78 -17.68 11.12
CA GLY A 315 -19.48 -19.07 11.43
C GLY A 315 -19.11 -19.86 10.17
N GLN A 316 -19.86 -19.67 9.08
CA GLN A 316 -19.58 -20.30 7.79
C GLN A 316 -18.25 -19.80 7.19
N LEU A 317 -17.96 -18.51 7.28
CA LEU A 317 -16.70 -17.94 6.81
C LEU A 317 -15.49 -18.57 7.53
N MET A 318 -15.54 -18.64 8.86
CA MET A 318 -14.48 -19.24 9.67
C MET A 318 -14.22 -20.70 9.28
N LEU A 319 -15.27 -21.50 9.15
CA LEU A 319 -15.15 -22.91 8.73
C LEU A 319 -14.49 -23.06 7.35
N ASN A 320 -14.74 -22.14 6.43
CA ASN A 320 -14.13 -22.17 5.10
C ASN A 320 -12.69 -21.68 5.09
N LEU A 321 -12.34 -20.70 5.94
CA LEU A 321 -10.95 -20.32 6.14
C LEU A 321 -10.12 -21.52 6.65
N ASP A 322 -10.61 -22.25 7.65
CA ASP A 322 -9.93 -23.43 8.21
C ASP A 322 -9.79 -24.57 7.18
N ARG A 323 -10.74 -24.71 6.25
CA ARG A 323 -10.62 -25.68 5.14
C ARG A 323 -9.55 -25.24 4.14
N SER A 324 -9.54 -23.95 3.81
CA SER A 324 -8.56 -23.40 2.86
C SER A 324 -7.12 -23.46 3.37
N SER A 325 -6.89 -23.50 4.68
CA SER A 325 -5.52 -23.68 5.24
C SER A 325 -4.92 -25.07 5.01
N ALA A 326 -5.73 -26.07 4.64
CA ALA A 326 -5.27 -27.45 4.43
C ALA A 326 -4.78 -27.72 2.99
N HIS A 327 -4.83 -26.74 2.09
CA HIS A 327 -4.55 -26.86 0.65
C HIS A 327 -3.47 -25.88 0.18
#